data_AF-A0A819Q3Q8-F1
#
_entry.id   AF-A0A819Q3Q8-F1
#
_cell.length_a   1.000
_cell.length_b   1.000
_cell.length_c   1.000
_cell.angle_alpha   90.00
_cell.angle_beta   90.00
_cell.angle_gamma   90.00
#
_symmetry.space_group_name_H-M   'P 1'
#
loop_
_entity.id
_entity.type
_entity.pdbx_description
1 polymer ?
#
loop_
_entity_poly.entity_id
_entity_poly.type
_entity_poly.pdbx_seq_one_letter_code
_entity_poly.pdbx_strand_id
1 'polypeptide(L)'
;MVPSTIITLDRFPLMSNGKVDRRALPPPESLTSIESQTEHTKPATRMEERVHELWCKVLHLKQIPIKKSFFFLHGTSLAFMKLYSLYQIEFGMAPDIVDCFRHASISEHAERLTELVSSTAGERYQAWSHLHVNCAEVSFAQSRIFLDEQIRFHSSNQNNISIYSLPLLYRLSEGSLSVQRLQQALRQITRKHAILRTSIQLDKVEENLTQCVQLNNAQDWFFYSTSIIDDDGMLENIFTNEMTDRTYFDVSAGQVARCHIVRRRSTVVIENDDFLSVGDWIIFNFHHIAFDGQSEQIFFDDLHQFYTQTHDLKFDDQEITLQYIDCKLN
;
A
#
# COMPACT_ATOMS: atom_id res chain seq x y z
N MET A 1 -0.57 -5.86 -21.48
CA MET A 1 -1.90 -5.36 -21.90
C MET A 1 -2.38 -6.15 -23.11
N VAL A 2 -2.99 -7.32 -22.89
CA VAL A 2 -3.57 -8.16 -23.96
C VAL A 2 -5.09 -8.18 -23.73
N PRO A 3 -5.93 -7.82 -24.73
CA PRO A 3 -7.39 -7.85 -24.57
C PRO A 3 -7.89 -9.26 -24.23
N SER A 4 -8.83 -9.37 -23.28
CA SER A 4 -9.45 -10.65 -22.91
C SER A 4 -10.35 -11.23 -24.01
N THR A 5 -10.81 -10.38 -24.93
CA THR A 5 -11.60 -10.78 -26.10
C THR A 5 -11.27 -9.85 -27.26
N ILE A 6 -11.10 -10.41 -28.45
CA ILE A 6 -10.94 -9.67 -29.70
C ILE A 6 -12.15 -9.99 -30.57
N ILE A 7 -12.96 -8.96 -30.85
CA ILE A 7 -14.15 -9.08 -31.70
C ILE A 7 -13.84 -8.36 -33.01
N THR A 8 -13.87 -9.09 -34.11
CA THR A 8 -13.73 -8.53 -35.45
C THR A 8 -15.04 -7.87 -35.87
N LEU A 9 -14.96 -6.62 -36.32
CA LEU A 9 -16.08 -5.87 -36.86
C LEU A 9 -15.74 -5.44 -38.28
N ASP A 10 -16.70 -5.54 -39.20
CA ASP A 10 -16.52 -5.03 -40.58
C ASP A 10 -16.43 -3.50 -40.61
N ARG A 11 -17.11 -2.82 -39.68
CA ARG A 11 -17.05 -1.37 -39.48
C ARG A 11 -17.37 -0.98 -38.05
N PHE A 12 -16.77 0.12 -37.59
CA PHE A 12 -17.15 0.71 -36.29
C PHE A 12 -18.50 1.42 -36.39
N PRO A 13 -19.43 1.20 -35.44
CA PRO A 13 -20.63 2.01 -35.34
C PRO A 13 -20.24 3.43 -34.91
N LEU A 14 -20.76 4.44 -35.58
CA LEU A 14 -20.46 5.86 -35.31
C LEU A 14 -21.74 6.60 -34.89
N MET A 15 -21.60 7.52 -33.96
CA MET A 15 -22.61 8.52 -33.62
C MET A 15 -22.72 9.57 -34.74
N SER A 16 -23.78 10.39 -34.71
CA SER A 16 -24.00 11.47 -35.68
C SER A 16 -22.86 12.51 -35.75
N ASN A 17 -22.05 12.62 -34.69
CA ASN A 17 -20.86 13.48 -34.63
C ASN A 17 -19.56 12.79 -35.07
N GLY A 18 -19.63 11.58 -35.63
CA GLY A 18 -18.47 10.84 -36.15
C GLY A 18 -17.62 10.10 -35.10
N LYS A 19 -17.95 10.19 -33.80
CA LYS A 19 -17.28 9.40 -32.75
C LYS A 19 -17.85 7.98 -32.70
N VAL A 20 -17.03 7.01 -32.27
CA VAL A 20 -17.48 5.61 -32.09
C VAL A 20 -18.61 5.54 -31.06
N ASP A 21 -19.72 4.91 -31.44
CA ASP A 21 -20.82 4.60 -30.53
C ASP A 21 -20.49 3.33 -29.74
N ARG A 22 -19.94 3.52 -28.53
CA ARG A 22 -19.58 2.43 -27.62
C ARG A 22 -20.76 1.56 -27.19
N ARG A 23 -21.99 2.08 -27.21
CA ARG A 23 -23.19 1.33 -26.80
C ARG A 23 -23.70 0.40 -27.90
N ALA A 24 -23.38 0.71 -29.15
CA ALA A 24 -23.72 -0.09 -30.32
C ALA A 24 -22.66 -1.17 -30.66
N LEU A 25 -21.55 -1.22 -29.91
CA LEU A 25 -20.56 -2.30 -30.06
C LEU A 25 -21.17 -3.61 -29.56
N PRO A 26 -20.93 -4.75 -30.25
CA PRO A 26 -21.36 -6.05 -29.75
C PRO A 26 -20.80 -6.28 -28.35
N PRO A 27 -21.62 -6.76 -27.40
CA PRO A 27 -21.09 -7.16 -26.11
C PRO A 27 -20.09 -8.31 -26.33
N PRO A 28 -18.99 -8.37 -25.56
CA PRO A 28 -18.17 -9.57 -25.54
C PRO A 28 -19.06 -10.74 -25.16
N GLU A 29 -19.07 -11.79 -25.98
CA GLU A 29 -19.76 -13.03 -25.66
C GLU A 29 -19.32 -13.42 -24.25
N SER A 30 -20.31 -13.49 -23.36
CA SER A 30 -20.12 -13.53 -21.92
C SER A 30 -19.04 -14.54 -21.55
N LEU A 31 -18.11 -14.12 -20.68
CA LEU A 31 -17.07 -14.94 -20.04
C LEU A 31 -17.62 -16.19 -19.32
N THR A 32 -18.94 -16.41 -19.33
CA THR A 32 -19.61 -17.66 -18.93
C THR A 32 -19.20 -18.89 -19.76
N SER A 33 -18.55 -18.73 -20.92
CA SER A 33 -17.99 -19.86 -21.68
C SER A 33 -16.62 -20.33 -21.19
N ILE A 34 -16.14 -19.88 -20.01
CA ILE A 34 -15.01 -20.50 -19.30
C ILE A 34 -15.36 -21.94 -18.86
N GLU A 35 -16.64 -22.31 -18.79
CA GLU A 35 -17.07 -23.68 -18.45
C GLU A 35 -16.99 -24.66 -19.64
N SER A 36 -16.87 -24.19 -20.88
CA SER A 36 -17.12 -25.02 -22.07
C SER A 36 -15.94 -25.16 -23.04
N GLN A 37 -14.71 -24.83 -22.62
CA GLN A 37 -13.50 -25.31 -23.34
C GLN A 37 -12.80 -26.40 -22.52
N THR A 38 -13.07 -27.59 -23.02
CA THR A 38 -12.81 -28.94 -22.55
C THR A 38 -11.33 -29.30 -22.33
N GLU A 39 -11.16 -30.18 -21.34
CA GLU A 39 -10.15 -31.25 -21.21
C GLU A 39 -8.88 -31.09 -20.36
N HIS A 40 -8.44 -29.89 -19.94
CA HIS A 40 -7.29 -29.77 -19.00
C HIS A 40 -7.51 -28.62 -18.00
N THR A 41 -8.59 -28.68 -17.21
CA THR A 41 -8.92 -27.63 -16.23
C THR A 41 -8.52 -27.97 -14.80
N LYS A 42 -8.30 -29.26 -14.49
CA LYS A 42 -7.95 -29.72 -13.15
C LYS A 42 -6.44 -29.99 -13.06
N PRO A 43 -5.82 -29.70 -11.91
CA PRO A 43 -4.49 -30.21 -11.60
C PRO A 43 -4.40 -31.73 -11.83
N ALA A 44 -3.36 -32.17 -12.53
CA ALA A 44 -3.04 -33.57 -12.79
C ALA A 44 -1.88 -34.05 -11.90
N THR A 45 -1.07 -33.14 -11.36
CA THR A 45 0.05 -33.45 -10.46
C THR A 45 -0.11 -32.77 -9.10
N ARG A 46 0.53 -33.34 -8.06
CA ARG A 46 0.59 -32.71 -6.73
C ARG A 46 1.20 -31.31 -6.78
N MET A 47 2.18 -31.08 -7.66
CA MET A 47 2.76 -29.74 -7.81
C MET A 47 1.74 -28.75 -8.39
N GLU A 48 0.99 -29.15 -9.42
CA GLU A 48 -0.09 -28.32 -9.97
C GLU A 48 -1.18 -28.04 -8.93
N GLU A 49 -1.52 -29.00 -8.06
CA GLU A 49 -2.50 -28.79 -6.98
C GLU A 49 -2.04 -27.69 -6.03
N ARG A 50 -0.78 -27.74 -5.57
CA ARG A 50 -0.24 -26.74 -4.65
C ARG A 50 -0.11 -25.37 -5.30
N VAL A 51 0.39 -25.32 -6.54
CA VAL A 51 0.46 -24.08 -7.30
C VAL A 51 -0.92 -23.48 -7.53
N HIS A 52 -1.92 -24.32 -7.83
CA HIS A 52 -3.32 -23.90 -8.01
C HIS A 52 -3.92 -23.29 -6.74
N GLU A 53 -3.71 -23.93 -5.59
CA GLU A 53 -4.14 -23.40 -4.28
C GLU A 53 -3.57 -22.00 -4.01
N LEU A 54 -2.27 -21.82 -4.27
CA LEU A 54 -1.60 -20.53 -4.11
C LEU A 54 -2.15 -19.46 -5.05
N TRP A 55 -2.42 -19.80 -6.31
CA TRP A 55 -3.03 -18.87 -7.27
C TRP A 55 -4.44 -18.47 -6.86
N CYS A 56 -5.26 -19.43 -6.44
CA CYS A 56 -6.62 -19.19 -5.97
C CYS A 56 -6.63 -18.24 -4.77
N LYS A 57 -5.68 -18.44 -3.83
CA LYS A 57 -5.50 -17.57 -2.67
C LYS A 57 -5.13 -16.14 -3.08
N VAL A 58 -4.19 -15.97 -4.01
CA VAL A 58 -3.67 -14.66 -4.44
C VAL A 58 -4.66 -13.89 -5.30
N LEU A 59 -5.37 -14.57 -6.20
CA LEU A 59 -6.33 -13.96 -7.12
C LEU A 59 -7.75 -13.89 -6.54
N HIS A 60 -7.96 -14.44 -5.34
CA HIS A 60 -9.27 -14.55 -4.68
C HIS A 60 -10.34 -15.25 -5.55
N LEU A 61 -9.91 -16.27 -6.29
CA LEU A 61 -10.77 -17.08 -7.17
C LEU A 61 -10.97 -18.48 -6.57
N LYS A 62 -12.17 -19.04 -6.71
CA LYS A 62 -12.47 -20.40 -6.21
C LYS A 62 -11.80 -21.49 -7.05
N GLN A 63 -11.69 -21.28 -8.35
CA GLN A 63 -11.13 -22.25 -9.27
C GLN A 63 -10.52 -21.54 -10.48
N ILE A 64 -9.32 -21.99 -10.86
CA ILE A 64 -8.57 -21.47 -12.00
C ILE A 64 -8.24 -22.62 -12.97
N PRO A 65 -8.47 -22.48 -14.27
CA PRO A 65 -8.01 -23.46 -15.25
C PRO A 65 -6.48 -23.47 -15.34
N ILE A 66 -5.86 -24.65 -15.26
CA ILE A 66 -4.40 -24.79 -15.13
C ILE A 66 -3.57 -24.19 -16.28
N LYS A 67 -4.13 -24.13 -17.49
CA LYS A 67 -3.47 -23.55 -18.69
C LYS A 67 -3.78 -22.08 -18.92
N LYS A 68 -4.60 -21.44 -18.08
CA LYS A 68 -4.95 -20.02 -18.26
C LYS A 68 -3.83 -19.14 -17.73
N SER A 69 -3.54 -18.09 -18.50
CA SER A 69 -2.51 -17.13 -18.12
C SER A 69 -2.91 -16.32 -16.87
N PHE A 70 -1.98 -16.12 -15.94
CA PHE A 70 -2.12 -15.27 -14.76
C PHE A 70 -2.67 -13.88 -15.12
N PHE A 71 -2.12 -13.28 -16.18
CA PHE A 71 -2.51 -11.94 -16.64
C PHE A 71 -3.87 -11.95 -17.35
N PHE A 72 -4.27 -13.07 -17.95
CA PHE A 72 -5.63 -13.24 -18.48
C PHE A 72 -6.67 -13.29 -17.36
N LEU A 73 -6.29 -13.76 -16.18
CA LEU A 73 -7.13 -13.79 -14.98
C LEU A 73 -7.13 -12.46 -14.21
N HIS A 74 -6.71 -11.36 -14.86
CA HIS A 74 -6.55 -10.03 -14.25
C HIS A 74 -5.50 -9.99 -13.13
N GLY A 75 -4.57 -10.94 -13.12
CA GLY A 75 -3.42 -10.89 -12.22
C GLY A 75 -2.57 -9.64 -12.46
N THR A 76 -2.23 -8.94 -11.38
CA THR A 76 -1.39 -7.74 -11.38
C THR A 76 0.05 -8.09 -11.00
N SER A 77 1.00 -7.20 -11.27
CA SER A 77 2.40 -7.41 -10.85
C SER A 77 2.53 -7.59 -9.34
N LEU A 78 1.73 -6.88 -8.54
CA LEU A 78 1.73 -7.03 -7.08
C LEU A 78 1.21 -8.40 -6.65
N ALA A 79 0.10 -8.86 -7.26
CA ALA A 79 -0.42 -10.20 -7.02
C ALA A 79 0.63 -11.25 -7.41
N PHE A 80 1.32 -11.05 -8.53
CA PHE A 80 2.40 -11.92 -8.98
C PHE A 80 3.58 -11.95 -8.00
N MET A 81 4.01 -10.79 -7.46
CA MET A 81 5.05 -10.74 -6.44
C MET A 81 4.64 -11.46 -5.14
N LYS A 82 3.37 -11.33 -4.73
CA LYS A 82 2.83 -12.09 -3.58
C LYS A 82 2.87 -13.60 -3.85
N LEU A 83 2.46 -14.03 -5.05
CA LEU A 83 2.54 -15.42 -5.47
C LEU A 83 3.97 -15.94 -5.48
N TYR A 84 4.90 -15.16 -6.03
CA TYR A 84 6.32 -15.49 -6.07
C TYR A 84 6.91 -15.68 -4.67
N SER A 85 6.58 -14.79 -3.72
CA SER A 85 6.96 -14.92 -2.32
C SER A 85 6.36 -16.17 -1.67
N LEU A 86 5.11 -16.52 -2.00
CA LEU A 86 4.50 -17.76 -1.51
C LEU A 86 5.22 -19.01 -2.04
N TYR A 87 5.73 -19.01 -3.28
CA TYR A 87 6.56 -20.10 -3.79
C TYR A 87 7.86 -20.24 -3.01
N GLN A 88 8.54 -19.13 -2.76
CA GLN A 88 9.76 -19.11 -1.96
C GLN A 88 9.54 -19.69 -0.56
N ILE A 89 8.44 -19.35 0.09
CA ILE A 89 8.07 -19.86 1.43
C ILE A 89 7.69 -21.34 1.38
N GLU A 90 6.85 -21.75 0.42
CA GLU A 90 6.29 -23.09 0.40
C GLU A 90 7.28 -24.15 -0.11
N PHE A 91 8.07 -23.81 -1.13
CA PHE A 91 9.00 -24.74 -1.77
C PHE A 91 10.46 -24.52 -1.35
N GLY A 92 10.75 -23.46 -0.59
CA GLY A 92 12.11 -23.09 -0.18
C GLY A 92 12.95 -22.54 -1.34
N MET A 93 12.33 -22.23 -2.48
CA MET A 93 12.93 -21.69 -3.69
C MET A 93 11.83 -21.21 -4.63
N ALA A 94 12.18 -20.39 -5.61
CA ALA A 94 11.30 -20.01 -6.71
C ALA A 94 12.10 -20.00 -8.02
N PRO A 95 11.47 -20.29 -9.17
CA PRO A 95 12.12 -20.11 -10.47
C PRO A 95 12.48 -18.64 -10.67
N ASP A 96 13.32 -18.33 -11.64
CA ASP A 96 13.60 -16.93 -11.99
C ASP A 96 12.30 -16.17 -12.26
N ILE A 97 12.22 -14.93 -11.75
CA ILE A 97 11.00 -14.14 -11.85
C ILE A 97 10.64 -13.83 -13.31
N VAL A 98 11.64 -13.55 -14.16
CA VAL A 98 11.42 -13.29 -15.59
C VAL A 98 10.93 -14.55 -16.29
N ASP A 99 11.46 -15.72 -15.89
CA ASP A 99 10.98 -17.01 -16.39
C ASP A 99 9.52 -17.27 -15.98
N CYS A 100 9.13 -16.99 -14.74
CA CYS A 100 7.72 -17.06 -14.32
C CYS A 100 6.83 -16.11 -15.15
N PHE A 101 7.32 -14.90 -15.48
CA PHE A 101 6.56 -13.97 -16.34
C PHE A 101 6.38 -14.49 -17.78
N ARG A 102 7.38 -15.19 -18.33
CA ARG A 102 7.30 -15.82 -19.67
C ARG A 102 6.30 -16.97 -19.68
N HIS A 103 6.18 -17.66 -18.55
CA HIS A 103 5.45 -18.90 -18.41
C HIS A 103 4.24 -18.74 -17.50
N ALA A 104 3.33 -17.89 -17.95
CA ALA A 104 2.33 -17.33 -17.08
C ALA A 104 1.16 -18.29 -16.78
N SER A 105 1.27 -19.62 -16.78
CA SER A 105 0.18 -20.56 -16.42
C SER A 105 0.56 -21.49 -15.25
N ILE A 106 -0.45 -22.07 -14.58
CA ILE A 106 -0.24 -22.96 -13.43
C ILE A 106 0.58 -24.19 -13.84
N SER A 107 0.25 -24.82 -14.97
CA SER A 107 0.97 -26.01 -15.44
C SER A 107 2.44 -25.68 -15.71
N GLU A 108 2.73 -24.53 -16.31
CA GLU A 108 4.10 -24.14 -16.63
C GLU A 108 4.91 -23.72 -15.39
N HIS A 109 4.28 -23.06 -14.41
CA HIS A 109 4.91 -22.78 -13.11
C HIS A 109 5.19 -24.08 -12.35
N ALA A 110 4.26 -25.04 -12.37
CA ALA A 110 4.41 -26.32 -11.70
C ALA A 110 5.53 -27.17 -12.31
N GLU A 111 5.67 -27.21 -13.63
CA GLU A 111 6.81 -27.85 -14.30
C GLU A 111 8.14 -27.25 -13.82
N ARG A 112 8.29 -25.93 -13.86
CA ARG A 112 9.51 -25.23 -13.42
C ARG A 112 9.86 -25.47 -11.98
N LEU A 113 8.87 -25.38 -11.10
CA LEU A 113 9.05 -25.67 -9.69
C LEU A 113 9.46 -27.13 -9.47
N THR A 114 8.91 -28.06 -10.23
CA THR A 114 9.28 -29.48 -10.15
C THR A 114 10.73 -29.71 -10.58
N GLU A 115 11.14 -29.11 -11.70
CA GLU A 115 12.51 -29.18 -12.21
C GLU A 115 13.50 -28.56 -11.20
N LEU A 116 13.16 -27.38 -10.67
CA LEU A 116 14.00 -26.66 -9.73
C LEU A 116 14.18 -27.41 -8.41
N VAL A 117 13.09 -27.93 -7.83
CA VAL A 117 13.13 -28.70 -6.57
C VAL A 117 13.88 -30.03 -6.75
N SER A 118 13.81 -30.62 -7.95
CA SER A 118 14.56 -31.84 -8.28
C SER A 118 16.05 -31.57 -8.52
N SER A 119 16.41 -30.35 -8.88
CA SER A 119 17.80 -29.93 -9.06
C SER A 119 18.43 -29.59 -7.70
N THR A 120 19.61 -30.15 -7.41
CA THR A 120 20.39 -29.79 -6.20
C THR A 120 21.18 -28.49 -6.35
N ALA A 121 21.00 -27.76 -7.47
CA ALA A 121 21.85 -26.64 -7.88
C ALA A 121 21.21 -25.26 -7.63
N GLY A 122 19.96 -25.19 -7.16
CA GLY A 122 19.31 -23.92 -6.82
C GLY A 122 19.71 -23.41 -5.44
N GLU A 123 20.00 -22.11 -5.33
CA GLU A 123 20.09 -21.44 -4.04
C GLU A 123 18.74 -21.52 -3.33
N ARG A 124 18.74 -22.04 -2.10
CA ARG A 124 17.52 -22.07 -1.29
C ARG A 124 17.19 -20.65 -0.85
N TYR A 125 15.91 -20.31 -0.96
CA TYR A 125 15.38 -19.10 -0.39
C TYR A 125 15.69 -19.05 1.11
N GLN A 126 16.38 -17.99 1.51
CA GLN A 126 16.54 -17.64 2.91
C GLN A 126 15.48 -16.60 3.25
N ALA A 127 14.57 -16.97 4.15
CA ALA A 127 13.60 -16.03 4.70
C ALA A 127 14.35 -14.86 5.33
N TRP A 128 13.84 -13.65 5.11
CA TRP A 128 14.37 -12.48 5.78
C TRP A 128 14.20 -12.63 7.29
N SER A 129 15.22 -12.19 8.01
CA SER A 129 15.22 -12.14 9.46
C SER A 129 15.25 -10.69 9.90
N HIS A 130 14.50 -10.38 10.96
CA HIS A 130 14.59 -9.09 11.64
C HIS A 130 16.05 -8.78 12.02
N LEU A 131 16.56 -7.62 11.65
CA LEU A 131 17.96 -7.23 11.86
C LEU A 131 18.27 -6.98 13.34
N HIS A 132 17.23 -6.78 14.17
CA HIS A 132 17.36 -6.42 15.59
C HIS A 132 18.24 -5.19 15.83
N VAL A 133 18.20 -4.24 14.89
CA VAL A 133 18.86 -2.94 14.99
C VAL A 133 17.83 -1.82 15.03
N ASN A 134 18.20 -0.72 15.67
CA ASN A 134 17.36 0.48 15.69
C ASN A 134 17.78 1.48 14.60
N CYS A 135 19.00 1.38 14.09
CA CYS A 135 19.49 2.21 13.01
C CYS A 135 20.10 1.35 11.90
N ALA A 136 19.83 1.73 10.66
CA ALA A 136 20.38 1.10 9.48
C ALA A 136 20.57 2.14 8.36
N GLU A 137 21.19 1.72 7.26
CA GLU A 137 21.20 2.53 6.04
C GLU A 137 19.77 2.74 5.54
N VAL A 138 19.51 3.93 5.00
CA VAL A 138 18.23 4.22 4.34
C VAL A 138 18.05 3.37 3.10
N SER A 139 16.79 3.11 2.71
CA SER A 139 16.51 2.50 1.41
C SER A 139 16.85 3.47 0.26
N PHE A 140 17.06 2.93 -0.95
CA PHE A 140 17.30 3.78 -2.13
C PHE A 140 16.18 4.81 -2.35
N ALA A 141 14.92 4.43 -2.09
CA ALA A 141 13.78 5.33 -2.22
C ALA A 141 13.84 6.47 -1.19
N GLN A 142 14.17 6.15 0.06
CA GLN A 142 14.36 7.14 1.12
C GLN A 142 15.53 8.08 0.80
N SER A 143 16.68 7.55 0.37
CA SER A 143 17.84 8.36 -0.06
C SER A 143 17.46 9.36 -1.14
N ARG A 144 16.75 8.89 -2.18
CA ARG A 144 16.33 9.73 -3.31
C ARG A 144 15.42 10.86 -2.87
N ILE A 145 14.39 10.54 -2.06
CA ILE A 145 13.43 11.53 -1.57
C ILE A 145 14.15 12.57 -0.71
N PHE A 146 14.96 12.13 0.26
CA PHE A 146 15.70 13.02 1.16
C PHE A 146 16.66 13.93 0.40
N LEU A 147 17.47 13.38 -0.51
CA LEU A 147 18.44 14.17 -1.28
C LEU A 147 17.76 15.17 -2.24
N ASP A 148 16.72 14.75 -2.96
CA ASP A 148 15.97 15.64 -3.86
C ASP A 148 15.34 16.80 -3.09
N GLU A 149 14.80 16.51 -1.91
CA GLU A 149 14.26 17.50 -0.99
C GLU A 149 15.33 18.50 -0.51
N GLN A 150 16.48 18.01 -0.03
CA GLN A 150 17.60 18.86 0.40
C GLN A 150 18.16 19.73 -0.73
N ILE A 151 18.34 19.19 -1.95
CA ILE A 151 18.83 19.93 -3.11
C ILE A 151 17.88 21.08 -3.47
N ARG A 152 16.58 20.80 -3.51
CA ARG A 152 15.57 21.81 -3.84
C ARG A 152 15.51 22.91 -2.80
N PHE A 153 15.58 22.54 -1.51
CA PHE A 153 15.60 23.51 -0.42
C PHE A 153 16.83 24.42 -0.44
N HIS A 154 18.00 23.90 -0.79
CA HIS A 154 19.21 24.71 -0.95
C HIS A 154 19.19 25.59 -2.21
N SER A 155 18.47 25.18 -3.26
CA SER A 155 18.50 25.85 -4.57
C SER A 155 17.43 26.94 -4.74
N SER A 156 16.33 26.90 -3.98
CA SER A 156 15.23 27.85 -4.16
C SER A 156 15.17 28.92 -3.06
N ASN A 157 15.22 30.19 -3.45
CA ASN A 157 14.78 31.33 -2.62
C ASN A 157 13.25 31.36 -2.38
N GLN A 158 12.51 30.36 -2.87
CA GLN A 158 11.07 30.20 -2.62
C GLN A 158 10.88 29.34 -1.38
N ASN A 159 10.53 30.01 -0.28
CA ASN A 159 10.31 29.42 1.03
C ASN A 159 9.07 28.50 1.03
N ASN A 160 9.23 27.34 1.67
CA ASN A 160 8.15 26.52 2.23
C ASN A 160 7.16 25.87 1.24
N ILE A 161 7.62 25.16 0.20
CA ILE A 161 6.77 24.20 -0.51
C ILE A 161 7.21 22.78 -0.14
N SER A 162 6.33 22.04 0.51
CA SER A 162 6.42 20.60 0.70
C SER A 162 6.10 19.92 -0.63
N ILE A 163 7.03 19.10 -1.10
CA ILE A 163 6.94 18.40 -2.40
C ILE A 163 6.65 16.91 -2.25
N TYR A 164 6.80 16.39 -1.02
CA TYR A 164 6.58 15.00 -0.66
C TYR A 164 5.50 14.87 0.44
N SER A 165 4.60 15.85 0.53
CA SER A 165 3.39 15.78 1.35
C SER A 165 2.34 14.90 0.68
N LEU A 166 1.70 14.02 1.44
CA LEU A 166 0.61 13.14 1.00
C LEU A 166 -0.63 13.37 1.87
N PRO A 167 -1.39 14.46 1.66
CA PRO A 167 -2.63 14.71 2.38
C PRO A 167 -3.78 13.88 1.80
N LEU A 168 -4.46 13.14 2.68
CA LEU A 168 -5.63 12.31 2.39
C LEU A 168 -6.85 12.90 3.10
N LEU A 169 -7.82 13.40 2.33
CA LEU A 169 -9.02 14.06 2.86
C LEU A 169 -10.22 13.10 2.89
N TYR A 170 -10.79 12.91 4.07
CA TYR A 170 -11.98 12.10 4.28
C TYR A 170 -13.09 12.93 4.90
N ARG A 171 -14.31 12.75 4.40
CA ARG A 171 -15.52 13.38 4.96
C ARG A 171 -16.36 12.32 5.66
N LEU A 172 -16.83 12.61 6.87
CA LEU A 172 -17.82 11.76 7.52
C LEU A 172 -19.15 11.85 6.78
N SER A 173 -19.55 10.75 6.14
CA SER A 173 -20.83 10.63 5.45
C SER A 173 -21.97 10.24 6.38
N GLU A 174 -21.69 9.39 7.38
CA GLU A 174 -22.69 8.79 8.26
C GLU A 174 -22.13 8.57 9.67
N GLY A 175 -23.02 8.61 10.67
CA GLY A 175 -22.69 8.33 12.06
C GLY A 175 -21.88 9.43 12.75
N SER A 176 -21.23 9.04 13.84
CA SER A 176 -20.37 9.90 14.65
C SER A 176 -19.07 9.18 14.98
N LEU A 177 -17.97 9.91 15.04
CA LEU A 177 -16.63 9.36 15.30
C LEU A 177 -16.02 10.03 16.54
N SER A 178 -15.71 9.25 17.58
CA SER A 178 -14.94 9.72 18.75
C SER A 178 -13.48 10.01 18.35
N VAL A 179 -13.04 11.24 18.60
CA VAL A 179 -11.69 11.75 18.36
C VAL A 179 -10.69 11.11 19.32
N GLN A 180 -11.05 10.90 20.59
CA GLN A 180 -10.21 10.19 21.55
C GLN A 180 -9.90 8.76 21.11
N ARG A 181 -10.90 8.02 20.63
CA ARG A 181 -10.68 6.65 20.09
C ARG A 181 -9.81 6.68 18.83
N LEU A 182 -9.98 7.70 17.98
CA LEU A 182 -9.13 7.90 16.81
C LEU A 182 -7.66 8.10 17.22
N GLN A 183 -7.40 9.01 18.16
CA GLN A 183 -6.05 9.27 18.66
C GLN A 183 -5.42 8.03 19.32
N GLN A 184 -6.21 7.25 20.06
CA GLN A 184 -5.77 5.97 20.62
C GLN A 184 -5.39 4.96 19.52
N ALA A 185 -6.22 4.84 18.48
CA ALA A 185 -5.94 3.96 17.35
C ALA A 185 -4.65 4.38 16.61
N LEU A 186 -4.47 5.67 16.34
CA LEU A 186 -3.25 6.20 15.71
C LEU A 186 -1.99 5.93 16.54
N ARG A 187 -2.07 6.06 17.87
CA ARG A 187 -0.97 5.65 18.77
C ARG A 187 -0.60 4.18 18.57
N GLN A 188 -1.58 3.28 18.52
CA GLN A 188 -1.32 1.86 18.33
C GLN A 188 -0.72 1.57 16.94
N ILE A 189 -1.17 2.27 15.89
CA ILE A 189 -0.56 2.20 14.55
C ILE A 189 0.92 2.61 14.60
N THR A 190 1.28 3.71 15.28
CA THR A 190 2.69 4.15 15.38
C THR A 190 3.58 3.19 16.18
N ARG A 191 2.99 2.43 17.12
CA ARG A 191 3.72 1.37 17.84
C ARG A 191 3.99 0.18 16.94
N LYS A 192 2.96 -0.27 16.21
CA LYS A 192 3.03 -1.37 15.25
C LYS A 192 3.99 -1.06 14.09
N HIS A 193 3.86 0.11 13.47
CA HIS A 193 4.63 0.49 12.28
C HIS A 193 5.77 1.43 12.65
N ALA A 194 6.96 0.86 12.83
CA ALA A 194 8.15 1.61 13.24
C ALA A 194 8.49 2.77 12.27
N ILE A 195 8.15 2.63 10.97
CA ILE A 195 8.42 3.64 9.94
C ILE A 195 7.78 5.02 10.25
N LEU A 196 6.64 5.05 10.94
CA LEU A 196 5.96 6.30 11.32
C LEU A 196 6.64 7.05 12.48
N ARG A 197 7.68 6.44 13.06
CA ARG A 197 8.53 7.00 14.12
C ARG A 197 10.02 6.85 13.77
N THR A 198 10.33 6.73 12.48
CA THR A 198 11.70 6.63 12.00
C THR A 198 12.22 7.99 11.57
N SER A 199 13.33 8.42 12.15
CA SER A 199 14.06 9.61 11.72
C SER A 199 15.07 9.28 10.63
N ILE A 200 15.31 10.20 9.71
CA ILE A 200 16.40 10.08 8.72
C ILE A 200 17.44 11.16 8.98
N GLN A 201 18.67 10.74 9.17
CA GLN A 201 19.79 11.61 9.53
C GLN A 201 20.92 11.44 8.53
N LEU A 202 21.50 12.58 8.14
CA LEU A 202 22.75 12.62 7.39
C LEU A 202 23.89 12.67 8.39
N ASP A 203 24.68 11.60 8.45
CA ASP A 203 25.96 11.64 9.13
C ASP A 203 26.90 12.51 8.30
N LYS A 204 27.29 13.67 8.85
CA LYS A 204 28.17 14.61 8.16
C LYS A 204 29.63 14.17 8.13
N VAL A 205 30.00 13.17 8.92
CA VAL A 205 31.38 12.66 9.01
C VAL A 205 31.58 11.52 8.02
N GLU A 206 30.65 10.57 8.01
CA GLU A 206 30.70 9.39 7.12
C GLU A 206 29.99 9.64 5.78
N GLU A 207 29.36 10.80 5.59
CA GLU A 207 28.54 11.17 4.41
C GLU A 207 27.40 10.17 4.09
N ASN A 208 27.01 9.38 5.08
CA ASN A 208 26.02 8.33 4.94
C ASN A 208 24.66 8.75 5.51
N LEU A 209 23.60 8.38 4.81
CA LEU A 209 22.23 8.54 5.28
C LEU A 209 21.81 7.31 6.10
N THR A 210 21.29 7.57 7.29
CA THR A 210 20.83 6.52 8.20
C THR A 210 19.38 6.75 8.57
N GLN A 211 18.62 5.66 8.65
CA GLN A 211 17.29 5.63 9.25
C GLN A 211 17.43 5.11 10.67
N CYS A 212 16.78 5.76 11.64
CA CYS A 212 16.78 5.38 13.04
C CYS A 212 15.36 5.36 13.60
N VAL A 213 14.94 4.19 14.06
CA VAL A 213 13.65 3.95 14.72
C VAL A 213 13.69 4.54 16.12
N GLN A 214 12.76 5.45 16.42
CA GLN A 214 12.67 6.10 17.71
C GLN A 214 11.90 5.24 18.70
N LEU A 215 12.55 4.80 19.78
CA LEU A 215 11.99 3.83 20.74
C LEU A 215 11.07 4.43 21.81
N ASN A 216 10.85 5.75 21.79
CA ASN A 216 9.99 6.40 22.75
C ASN A 216 8.50 6.13 22.45
N ASN A 217 8.00 5.01 22.94
CA ASN A 217 6.61 4.56 22.77
C ASN A 217 5.58 5.35 23.60
N ALA A 218 6.04 6.25 24.48
CA ALA A 218 5.20 7.13 25.28
C ALA A 218 4.88 8.45 24.56
N GLN A 219 5.63 8.80 23.51
CA GLN A 219 5.42 10.01 22.72
C GLN A 219 4.40 9.76 21.61
N ASP A 220 3.51 10.74 21.39
CA ASP A 220 2.65 10.77 20.21
C ASP A 220 3.47 11.19 18.98
N TRP A 221 3.51 10.33 17.96
CA TRP A 221 4.23 10.57 16.70
C TRP A 221 3.36 11.25 15.64
N PHE A 222 2.05 11.30 15.85
CA PHE A 222 1.14 12.13 15.05
C PHE A 222 1.06 13.54 15.61
N PHE A 223 1.18 14.53 14.75
CA PHE A 223 0.80 15.90 15.09
C PHE A 223 -0.69 16.10 14.90
N TYR A 224 -1.37 16.67 15.89
CA TYR A 224 -2.81 16.91 15.84
C TYR A 224 -3.12 18.39 15.72
N SER A 225 -4.04 18.72 14.81
CA SER A 225 -4.59 20.07 14.66
C SER A 225 -6.10 20.01 14.52
N THR A 226 -6.77 21.10 14.88
CA THR A 226 -8.22 21.21 14.75
C THR A 226 -8.57 22.59 14.24
N SER A 227 -9.39 22.64 13.19
CA SER A 227 -9.90 23.87 12.59
C SER A 227 -11.43 23.84 12.52
N ILE A 228 -12.05 25.00 12.63
CA ILE A 228 -13.49 25.18 12.46
C ILE A 228 -13.69 26.02 11.21
N ILE A 229 -14.51 25.53 10.27
CA ILE A 229 -14.77 26.20 9.00
C ILE A 229 -16.22 26.65 8.89
N ASP A 230 -16.42 27.76 8.18
CA ASP A 230 -17.74 28.30 7.84
C ASP A 230 -18.19 27.89 6.43
N ASP A 231 -17.24 27.77 5.51
CA ASP A 231 -17.46 27.46 4.11
C ASP A 231 -16.40 26.50 3.53
N ASP A 232 -16.69 25.92 2.37
CA ASP A 232 -15.83 24.94 1.72
C ASP A 232 -14.53 25.56 1.17
N GLY A 233 -14.47 26.88 0.93
CA GLY A 233 -13.25 27.56 0.51
C GLY A 233 -12.19 27.61 1.62
N MET A 234 -12.60 27.66 2.89
CA MET A 234 -11.68 27.47 4.02
C MET A 234 -11.09 26.06 4.04
N LEU A 235 -11.88 25.03 3.68
CA LEU A 235 -11.37 23.65 3.59
C LEU A 235 -10.31 23.52 2.49
N GLU A 236 -10.55 24.13 1.32
CA GLU A 236 -9.57 24.15 0.22
C GLU A 236 -8.25 24.82 0.64
N ASN A 237 -8.33 25.92 1.39
CA ASN A 237 -7.14 26.60 1.94
C ASN A 237 -6.40 25.72 2.95
N ILE A 238 -7.12 25.05 3.86
CA ILE A 238 -6.51 24.11 4.82
C ILE A 238 -5.82 22.96 4.09
N PHE A 239 -6.49 22.37 3.10
CA PHE A 239 -5.93 21.26 2.33
C PHE A 239 -4.69 21.70 1.52
N THR A 240 -4.74 22.90 0.94
CA THR A 240 -3.58 23.50 0.25
C THR A 240 -2.41 23.69 1.22
N ASN A 241 -2.65 24.20 2.43
CA ASN A 241 -1.61 24.34 3.44
C ASN A 241 -1.03 22.99 3.88
N GLU A 242 -1.86 21.96 4.09
CA GLU A 242 -1.37 20.59 4.36
C GLU A 242 -0.49 20.05 3.22
N MET A 243 -0.81 20.40 1.97
CA MET A 243 -0.02 19.99 0.82
C MET A 243 1.30 20.77 0.70
N THR A 244 1.32 22.06 1.03
CA THR A 244 2.46 22.93 0.72
C THR A 244 3.31 23.31 1.93
N ASP A 245 2.80 23.31 3.15
CA ASP A 245 3.58 23.78 4.30
C ASP A 245 4.67 22.77 4.69
N ARG A 246 5.92 23.14 4.45
CA ARG A 246 7.08 22.31 4.81
C ARG A 246 7.22 22.13 6.33
N THR A 247 6.83 23.12 7.12
CA THR A 247 7.06 23.11 8.58
C THR A 247 6.28 22.03 9.32
N TYR A 248 5.38 21.36 8.61
CA TYR A 248 4.55 20.28 9.10
C TYR A 248 5.30 18.97 9.32
N PHE A 249 6.43 18.77 8.64
CA PHE A 249 7.24 17.57 8.77
C PHE A 249 8.68 17.92 9.14
N ASP A 250 9.21 17.15 10.09
CA ASP A 250 10.64 17.10 10.40
C ASP A 250 11.09 15.65 10.36
N VAL A 251 11.51 15.23 9.17
CA VAL A 251 11.98 13.87 8.92
C VAL A 251 13.22 13.55 9.77
N SER A 252 14.03 14.54 10.13
CA SER A 252 15.22 14.34 10.96
C SER A 252 14.89 14.05 12.43
N ALA A 253 13.71 14.51 12.88
CA ALA A 253 13.14 14.19 14.17
C ALA A 253 12.16 13.00 14.14
N GLY A 254 11.88 12.41 12.96
CA GLY A 254 10.90 11.34 12.79
C GLY A 254 9.44 11.79 12.79
N GLN A 255 9.20 13.10 12.62
CA GLN A 255 7.85 13.67 12.50
C GLN A 255 7.38 13.59 11.05
N VAL A 256 6.74 12.48 10.71
CA VAL A 256 6.34 12.15 9.33
C VAL A 256 4.83 11.97 9.15
N ALA A 257 4.02 12.18 10.19
CA ALA A 257 2.58 11.95 10.17
C ALA A 257 1.80 13.01 10.95
N ARG A 258 0.63 13.39 10.42
CA ARG A 258 -0.26 14.40 10.98
C ARG A 258 -1.72 14.00 10.80
N CYS A 259 -2.56 14.48 11.71
CA CYS A 259 -4.01 14.31 11.67
C CYS A 259 -4.67 15.66 11.96
N HIS A 260 -5.32 16.23 10.95
CA HIS A 260 -6.04 17.49 11.04
C HIS A 260 -7.55 17.22 11.05
N ILE A 261 -8.21 17.63 12.13
CA ILE A 261 -9.66 17.55 12.26
C ILE A 261 -10.27 18.88 11.79
N VAL A 262 -11.16 18.82 10.81
CA VAL A 262 -11.84 20.02 10.31
C VAL A 262 -13.33 19.89 10.60
N ARG A 263 -13.82 20.75 11.51
CA ARG A 263 -15.22 20.77 11.93
C ARG A 263 -15.99 21.84 11.18
N ARG A 264 -17.19 21.53 10.72
CA ARG A 264 -18.09 22.56 10.22
C ARG A 264 -18.71 23.29 11.40
N ARG A 265 -18.72 24.63 11.37
CA ARG A 265 -19.37 25.41 12.42
C ARG A 265 -20.87 25.06 12.47
N SER A 266 -21.27 24.34 13.50
CA SER A 266 -22.67 24.06 13.81
C SER A 266 -23.21 25.16 14.73
N THR A 267 -24.47 25.54 14.53
CA THR A 267 -25.20 26.44 15.45
C THR A 267 -25.57 25.77 16.77
N VAL A 268 -25.40 24.45 16.88
CA VAL A 268 -25.65 23.68 18.10
C VAL A 268 -24.34 23.53 18.87
N VAL A 269 -24.28 24.14 20.05
CA VAL A 269 -23.19 23.93 21.02
C VAL A 269 -23.32 22.52 21.57
N ILE A 270 -22.45 21.60 21.14
CA ILE A 270 -22.36 20.26 21.72
C ILE A 270 -21.45 20.37 22.94
N GLU A 271 -21.95 20.02 24.13
CA GLU A 271 -21.20 20.06 25.40
C GLU A 271 -20.00 19.08 25.43
N ASN A 272 -19.93 18.16 24.47
CA ASN A 272 -18.91 17.14 24.37
C ASN A 272 -18.19 17.22 23.01
N ASP A 273 -17.03 17.87 22.97
CA ASP A 273 -16.23 18.13 21.75
C ASP A 273 -15.45 16.89 21.25
N ASP A 274 -15.70 15.71 21.83
CA ASP A 274 -15.01 14.48 21.43
C ASP A 274 -15.55 13.89 20.13
N PHE A 275 -16.79 14.16 19.72
CA PHE A 275 -17.38 13.47 18.57
C PHE A 275 -17.43 14.34 17.32
N LEU A 276 -16.90 13.81 16.21
CA LEU A 276 -17.14 14.32 14.87
C LEU A 276 -18.52 13.89 14.38
N SER A 277 -19.18 14.79 13.66
CA SER A 277 -20.52 14.61 13.11
C SER A 277 -20.48 14.50 11.59
N VAL A 278 -21.62 14.08 11.01
CA VAL A 278 -21.80 14.06 9.56
C VAL A 278 -21.50 15.44 8.97
N GLY A 279 -20.62 15.46 7.97
CA GLY A 279 -20.17 16.69 7.34
C GLY A 279 -18.83 17.22 7.83
N ASP A 280 -18.31 16.75 8.96
CA ASP A 280 -16.93 17.04 9.38
C ASP A 280 -15.92 16.25 8.54
N TRP A 281 -14.67 16.70 8.55
CA TRP A 281 -13.58 16.10 7.79
C TRP A 281 -12.39 15.72 8.67
N ILE A 282 -11.64 14.72 8.21
CA ILE A 282 -10.35 14.33 8.74
C ILE A 282 -9.35 14.37 7.59
N ILE A 283 -8.22 15.04 7.80
CA ILE A 283 -7.08 15.00 6.89
C ILE A 283 -5.97 14.21 7.57
N PHE A 284 -5.60 13.07 7.00
CA PHE A 284 -4.36 12.39 7.37
C PHE A 284 -3.27 12.85 6.41
N ASN A 285 -2.19 13.40 6.93
CA ASN A 285 -1.11 13.90 6.11
C ASN A 285 0.19 13.21 6.47
N PHE A 286 0.85 12.62 5.49
CA PHE A 286 2.08 11.85 5.66
C PHE A 286 3.20 12.40 4.80
N HIS A 287 4.43 12.23 5.25
CA HIS A 287 5.59 12.42 4.40
C HIS A 287 5.83 11.18 3.53
N HIS A 288 6.00 11.35 2.22
CA HIS A 288 6.15 10.24 1.25
C HIS A 288 7.38 9.36 1.54
N ILE A 289 8.34 9.85 2.33
CA ILE A 289 9.49 9.06 2.77
C ILE A 289 9.13 7.87 3.67
N ALA A 290 7.96 7.92 4.31
CA ALA A 290 7.46 6.92 5.25
C ALA A 290 6.14 6.27 4.81
N PHE A 291 5.49 6.81 3.78
CA PHE A 291 4.14 6.42 3.37
C PHE A 291 4.00 6.42 1.84
N ASP A 292 3.24 5.48 1.29
CA ASP A 292 2.91 5.37 -0.13
C ASP A 292 1.49 4.82 -0.32
N GLY A 293 1.08 4.64 -1.58
CA GLY A 293 -0.27 4.15 -1.89
C GLY A 293 -0.56 2.72 -1.42
N GLN A 294 0.46 1.87 -1.24
CA GLN A 294 0.24 0.52 -0.70
C GLN A 294 0.11 0.55 0.82
N SER A 295 0.83 1.46 1.49
CA SER A 295 0.69 1.75 2.92
C SER A 295 -0.69 2.29 3.28
N GLU A 296 -1.38 2.99 2.36
CA GLU A 296 -2.74 3.51 2.60
C GLU A 296 -3.71 2.42 3.03
N GLN A 297 -3.79 1.31 2.28
CA GLN A 297 -4.71 0.22 2.61
C GLN A 297 -4.38 -0.41 3.97
N ILE A 298 -3.09 -0.66 4.23
CA ILE A 298 -2.62 -1.25 5.49
C ILE A 298 -2.97 -0.33 6.67
N PHE A 299 -2.78 0.97 6.50
CA PHE A 299 -3.11 1.97 7.49
C PHE A 299 -4.61 1.97 7.83
N PHE A 300 -5.49 1.92 6.84
CA PHE A 300 -6.95 1.92 7.10
C PHE A 300 -7.47 0.61 7.67
N ASP A 301 -6.93 -0.53 7.24
CA ASP A 301 -7.27 -1.83 7.82
C ASP A 301 -6.92 -1.85 9.32
N ASP A 302 -5.72 -1.39 9.66
CA ASP A 302 -5.27 -1.27 11.05
C ASP A 302 -6.03 -0.21 11.84
N LEU A 303 -6.31 0.94 11.23
CA LEU A 303 -7.11 1.99 11.85
C LEU A 303 -8.50 1.48 12.22
N HIS A 304 -9.15 0.76 11.31
CA HIS A 304 -10.45 0.14 11.59
C HIS A 304 -10.35 -0.87 12.74
N GLN A 305 -9.33 -1.74 12.71
CA GLN A 305 -9.11 -2.74 13.75
C GLN A 305 -8.89 -2.09 15.13
N PHE A 306 -7.97 -1.14 15.25
CA PHE A 306 -7.66 -0.49 16.53
C PHE A 306 -8.78 0.44 17.00
N TYR A 307 -9.48 1.09 16.07
CA TYR A 307 -10.58 1.98 16.42
C TYR A 307 -11.77 1.22 17.02
N THR A 308 -12.13 0.07 16.44
CA THR A 308 -13.29 -0.72 16.87
C THR A 308 -13.06 -1.46 18.19
N GLN A 309 -11.82 -1.78 18.51
CA GLN A 309 -11.45 -2.43 19.76
C GLN A 309 -11.55 -1.47 20.96
N THR A 310 -11.91 -2.02 22.12
CA THR A 310 -12.17 -1.24 23.36
C THR A 310 -11.05 -1.34 24.40
N HIS A 311 -10.02 -2.14 24.15
CA HIS A 311 -8.89 -2.34 25.06
C HIS A 311 -7.57 -2.10 24.32
N ASP A 312 -6.57 -1.53 25.01
CA ASP A 312 -5.21 -1.45 24.50
C ASP A 312 -4.71 -2.88 24.23
N LEU A 313 -4.47 -3.20 22.95
CA LEU A 313 -3.74 -4.40 22.60
C LEU A 313 -2.35 -4.30 23.23
N LYS A 314 -2.02 -5.27 24.09
CA LYS A 314 -0.61 -5.56 24.37
C LYS A 314 -0.06 -6.16 23.09
N PHE A 315 0.66 -5.35 22.31
CA PHE A 315 1.51 -5.89 21.27
C PHE A 315 2.53 -6.80 21.95
N ASP A 316 2.55 -8.06 21.54
CA ASP A 316 3.78 -8.82 21.64
C ASP A 316 4.65 -8.31 20.48
N ASP A 317 5.73 -7.58 20.78
CA ASP A 317 6.68 -7.12 19.75
C ASP A 317 7.21 -8.29 18.90
N GLN A 318 6.99 -9.54 19.33
CA GLN A 318 7.27 -10.77 18.60
C GLN A 318 6.33 -11.06 17.41
N GLU A 319 5.15 -10.45 17.29
CA GLU A 319 4.23 -10.73 16.17
C GLU A 319 4.65 -10.05 14.85
N ILE A 320 5.41 -8.97 14.89
CA ILE A 320 5.89 -8.30 13.68
C ILE A 320 7.27 -8.85 13.33
N THR A 321 7.28 -9.84 12.45
CA THR A 321 8.50 -10.57 12.07
C THR A 321 9.45 -9.74 11.21
N LEU A 322 8.96 -8.72 10.51
CA LEU A 322 9.74 -7.82 9.66
C LEU A 322 9.23 -6.38 9.73
N GLN A 323 10.17 -5.45 9.79
CA GLN A 323 9.96 -4.01 9.77
C GLN A 323 10.61 -3.41 8.53
N TYR A 324 10.26 -2.16 8.19
CA TYR A 324 10.86 -1.48 7.03
C TYR A 324 12.39 -1.38 7.11
N ILE A 325 12.94 -1.28 8.33
CA ILE A 325 14.38 -1.25 8.57
C ILE A 325 15.09 -2.54 8.13
N ASP A 326 14.36 -3.66 8.04
CA ASP A 326 14.87 -4.95 7.62
C ASP A 326 14.97 -5.09 6.10
N CYS A 327 14.39 -4.16 5.34
CA CYS A 327 14.55 -4.06 3.88
C CYS A 327 15.96 -3.58 3.53
N LYS A 328 16.98 -4.35 3.87
CA LYS A 328 18.31 -4.19 3.29
C LYS A 328 18.28 -4.81 1.90
N LEU A 329 18.68 -4.02 0.90
CA LEU A 329 19.01 -4.55 -0.43
C LEU A 329 20.19 -5.52 -0.24
N ASN A 330 19.91 -6.83 -0.28
CA ASN A 330 20.97 -7.81 -0.56
C ASN A 330 21.50 -7.59 -1.96
#